data_AF-A0A0G0ZTN2-F1
#
_entry.id   AF-A0A0G0ZTN2-F1
#
_cell.length_a   1.000
_cell.length_b   1.000
_cell.length_c   1.000
_cell.angle_alpha   90.00
_cell.angle_beta   90.00
_cell.angle_gamma   90.00
#
_symmetry.space_group_name_H-M   'P 1'
#
loop_
_entity.id
_entity.type
_entity.pdbx_description
1 polymer ?
#
loop_
_entity_poly.entity_id
_entity_poly.type
_entity_poly.pdbx_seq_one_letter_code
_entity_poly.pdbx_strand_id
1 'polypeptide(L)'
;MYGLTIAISILICTLVAEYLAKKENKNTDILWGSVFYTIVSGVIGARIYHVIDRWDYYELFPTRIFYLWNGGLGIIGGIILGGSALYIYLYMKKQDVLSWMDLGALVAPIGQALGRWGNVFNNELIPLAYYEMALDWILFVTLILVYKKRASRPKGLMLSMYLAGYALIRTILHPFR
;
A
#
# COMPACT_ATOMS: atom_id res chain seq x y z
N MET A 1 -0.59 18.46 -3.17
CA MET A 1 -0.20 17.93 -1.84
C MET A 1 -0.02 16.40 -1.80
N TYR A 2 -0.74 15.61 -2.61
CA TYR A 2 -0.67 14.15 -2.62
C TYR A 2 0.74 13.52 -2.65
N GLY A 3 1.65 14.00 -3.51
CA GLY A 3 2.99 13.40 -3.63
C GLY A 3 3.78 13.44 -2.33
N LEU A 4 3.74 14.57 -1.62
CA LEU A 4 4.42 14.74 -0.33
C LEU A 4 3.81 13.85 0.74
N THR A 5 2.47 13.81 0.85
CA THR A 5 1.78 12.95 1.82
C THR A 5 2.04 11.47 1.57
N ILE A 6 2.08 11.05 0.30
CA ILE A 6 2.41 9.67 -0.07
C ILE A 6 3.88 9.34 0.27
N ALA A 7 4.83 10.24 -0.03
CA ALA A 7 6.24 10.01 0.28
C ALA A 7 6.47 9.87 1.80
N ILE A 8 5.88 10.76 2.61
CA ILE A 8 5.94 10.69 4.07
C ILE A 8 5.28 9.41 4.57
N SER A 9 4.11 9.05 4.02
CA SER A 9 3.38 7.83 4.36
C SER A 9 4.21 6.58 4.11
N ILE A 10 4.86 6.46 2.94
CA ILE A 10 5.76 5.36 2.59
C ILE A 10 6.92 5.29 3.58
N LEU A 11 7.55 6.43 3.89
CA LEU A 11 8.66 6.47 4.84
C LEU A 11 8.24 5.97 6.22
N ILE A 12 7.13 6.47 6.77
CA ILE A 12 6.61 6.06 8.08
C ILE A 12 6.28 4.56 8.08
N CYS A 13 5.57 4.07 7.05
CA CYS A 13 5.25 2.65 6.93
C CYS A 13 6.51 1.78 6.88
N THR A 14 7.53 2.22 6.15
CA THR A 14 8.80 1.49 6.01
C THR A 14 9.55 1.45 7.34
N LEU A 15 9.63 2.57 8.06
CA LEU A 15 10.29 2.63 9.37
C LEU A 15 9.59 1.76 10.41
N VAL A 16 8.25 1.76 10.43
CA VAL A 16 7.47 0.88 11.32
C VAL A 16 7.65 -0.58 10.92
N ALA A 17 7.64 -0.90 9.63
CA ALA A 17 7.90 -2.25 9.13
C ALA A 17 9.32 -2.71 9.48
N GLU A 18 10.31 -1.83 9.43
CA GLU A 18 11.70 -2.13 9.79
C GLU A 18 11.83 -2.44 11.28
N TYR A 19 11.18 -1.64 12.13
CA TYR A 19 11.12 -1.90 13.56
C TYR A 19 10.50 -3.28 13.87
N LEU A 20 9.39 -3.62 13.20
CA LEU A 20 8.72 -4.91 13.36
C LEU A 20 9.55 -6.06 12.78
N ALA A 21 10.21 -5.87 11.64
CA ALA A 21 11.12 -6.84 11.01
C ALA A 21 12.30 -7.18 11.92
N LYS A 22 12.94 -6.16 12.51
CA LYS A 22 14.02 -6.33 13.50
C LYS A 22 13.56 -7.15 14.70
N LYS A 23 12.34 -6.91 15.19
CA LYS A 23 11.74 -7.69 16.30
C LYS A 23 11.49 -9.15 15.92
N GLU A 24 11.22 -9.44 14.64
CA GLU A 24 11.09 -10.80 14.11
C GLU A 24 12.42 -11.40 13.62
N ASN A 25 13.57 -10.75 13.89
CA ASN A 25 14.90 -11.15 13.40
C ASN A 25 14.99 -11.30 11.86
N LYS A 26 14.19 -10.51 11.12
CA LYS A 26 14.24 -10.49 9.65
C LYS A 26 15.33 -9.54 9.15
N ASN A 27 15.91 -9.89 8.01
CA ASN A 27 16.92 -9.05 7.36
C ASN A 27 16.26 -7.78 6.77
N THR A 28 16.68 -6.62 7.25
CA THR A 28 16.15 -5.31 6.82
C THR A 28 16.56 -4.92 5.41
N ASP A 29 17.65 -5.44 4.86
CA ASP A 29 18.05 -5.20 3.47
C ASP A 29 17.03 -5.81 2.50
N ILE A 30 16.42 -6.93 2.90
CA ILE A 30 15.32 -7.54 2.16
C ILE A 30 14.09 -6.65 2.22
N LEU A 31 13.78 -6.05 3.36
CA LEU A 31 12.69 -5.09 3.49
C LEU A 31 12.89 -3.89 2.55
N TRP A 32 14.06 -3.24 2.62
CA TRP A 32 14.36 -2.07 1.80
C TRP A 32 14.35 -2.39 0.29
N GLY A 33 14.91 -3.53 -0.11
CA GLY A 33 14.80 -4.01 -1.48
C GLY A 33 13.34 -4.26 -1.90
N SER A 34 12.55 -4.89 -1.03
CA SER A 34 11.12 -5.14 -1.27
C SER A 34 10.36 -3.83 -1.49
N VAL A 35 10.58 -2.83 -0.63
CA VAL A 35 9.97 -1.49 -0.75
C VAL A 35 10.39 -0.83 -2.06
N PHE A 36 11.69 -0.83 -2.38
CA PHE A 36 12.20 -0.24 -3.61
C PHE A 36 11.55 -0.85 -4.86
N TYR A 37 11.61 -2.18 -5.02
CA TYR A 37 11.04 -2.85 -6.19
C TYR A 37 9.53 -2.68 -6.26
N THR A 38 8.81 -2.70 -5.13
CA THR A 38 7.35 -2.50 -5.09
C THR A 38 6.97 -1.09 -5.53
N ILE A 39 7.67 -0.05 -5.07
CA ILE A 39 7.38 1.34 -5.44
C ILE A 39 7.67 1.56 -6.92
N VAL A 40 8.85 1.16 -7.40
CA VAL A 40 9.26 1.38 -8.80
C VAL A 40 8.31 0.67 -9.75
N SER A 41 8.07 -0.63 -9.55
CA SER A 41 7.14 -1.41 -10.38
C SER A 41 5.69 -0.93 -10.23
N GLY A 42 5.27 -0.50 -9.04
CA GLY A 42 3.94 0.04 -8.79
C GLY A 42 3.68 1.33 -9.56
N VAL A 43 4.64 2.27 -9.58
CA VAL A 43 4.51 3.50 -10.39
C VAL A 43 4.46 3.17 -11.88
N ILE A 44 5.33 2.27 -12.35
CA ILE A 44 5.35 1.82 -13.75
C ILE A 44 4.01 1.18 -14.12
N GLY A 45 3.52 0.25 -13.29
CA GLY A 45 2.26 -0.45 -13.53
C GLY A 45 1.05 0.48 -13.50
N ALA A 46 1.04 1.41 -12.55
CA ALA A 46 -0.02 2.41 -12.48
C ALA A 46 -0.06 3.27 -13.74
N ARG A 47 1.11 3.61 -14.30
CA ARG A 47 1.19 4.35 -15.55
C ARG A 47 0.72 3.52 -16.74
N ILE A 48 1.21 2.28 -16.88
CA ILE A 48 0.82 1.36 -17.96
C ILE A 48 -0.69 1.18 -17.99
N TYR A 49 -1.30 0.89 -16.83
CA TYR A 49 -2.75 0.69 -16.74
C TYR A 49 -3.52 1.95 -17.16
N HIS A 50 -3.09 3.14 -16.71
CA HIS A 50 -3.74 4.38 -17.09
C HIS A 50 -3.63 4.68 -18.59
N VAL A 51 -2.51 4.33 -19.22
CA VAL A 51 -2.32 4.48 -20.67
C VAL A 51 -3.24 3.54 -21.44
N ILE A 52 -3.39 2.30 -20.98
CA ILE A 52 -4.33 1.32 -21.58
C ILE A 52 -5.77 1.82 -21.45
N ASP A 53 -6.17 2.31 -20.28
CA ASP A 53 -7.52 2.81 -20.00
C ASP A 53 -7.89 4.07 -20.80
N ARG A 54 -6.87 4.86 -21.20
CA ARG A 54 -7.02 6.09 -21.99
C ARG A 54 -6.32 5.99 -23.35
N TRP A 55 -6.37 4.81 -23.97
CA TRP A 55 -5.60 4.55 -25.19
C TRP A 55 -5.88 5.56 -26.31
N ASP A 56 -7.16 5.91 -26.54
CA ASP A 56 -7.60 6.91 -27.54
C ASP A 56 -6.88 8.27 -27.41
N TYR A 57 -6.47 8.65 -26.19
CA TYR A 57 -5.70 9.87 -25.96
C TYR A 57 -4.21 9.68 -26.26
N TYR A 58 -3.64 8.54 -25.87
CA TYR A 58 -2.20 8.30 -25.97
C TYR A 58 -1.76 7.87 -27.37
N GLU A 59 -2.66 7.33 -28.20
CA GLU A 59 -2.36 7.08 -29.61
C GLU A 59 -2.10 8.39 -30.38
N LEU A 60 -2.80 9.47 -30.01
CA LEU A 60 -2.62 10.81 -30.58
C LEU A 60 -1.38 11.52 -30.00
N PHE A 61 -1.00 11.20 -28.77
CA PHE A 61 0.09 11.87 -28.04
C PHE A 61 1.03 10.87 -27.34
N PRO A 62 1.77 10.02 -28.08
CA PRO A 62 2.54 8.91 -27.49
C PRO A 62 3.66 9.37 -26.56
N THR A 63 4.26 10.53 -26.80
CA THR A 63 5.31 11.09 -25.92
C THR A 63 4.78 11.46 -24.53
N ARG A 64 3.47 11.73 -24.39
CA ARG A 64 2.85 12.05 -23.10
C ARG A 64 2.79 10.85 -22.17
N ILE A 65 3.02 9.63 -22.65
CA ILE A 65 3.13 8.43 -21.80
C ILE A 65 4.20 8.61 -20.72
N PHE A 66 5.30 9.30 -21.02
CA PHE A 66 6.41 9.49 -20.07
C PHE A 66 6.20 10.64 -19.08
N TYR A 67 5.18 11.47 -19.27
CA TYR A 67 4.96 12.68 -18.47
C TYR A 67 4.19 12.38 -17.18
N LEU A 68 4.86 11.68 -16.26
CA LEU A 68 4.31 11.25 -14.96
C LEU A 68 3.85 12.42 -14.08
N TRP A 69 4.48 13.60 -14.23
CA TRP A 69 4.15 14.80 -13.47
C TRP A 69 2.81 15.44 -13.88
N ASN A 70 2.23 15.05 -15.02
CA ASN A 70 0.89 15.48 -15.43
C ASN A 70 -0.22 14.65 -14.74
N GLY A 71 0.14 13.72 -13.85
CA GLY A 71 -0.78 12.79 -13.23
C GLY A 71 -1.11 11.61 -14.14
N GLY A 72 -2.25 10.96 -13.88
CA GLY A 72 -2.68 9.78 -14.65
C GLY A 72 -1.97 8.50 -14.21
N LEU A 73 -2.27 8.06 -12.99
CA LEU A 73 -1.78 6.81 -12.42
C LEU A 73 -2.99 5.97 -11.99
N GLY A 74 -3.14 4.80 -12.59
CA GLY A 74 -4.21 3.86 -12.27
C GLY A 74 -3.82 2.93 -11.12
N ILE A 75 -4.55 2.98 -10.00
CA ILE A 75 -4.21 2.20 -8.81
C ILE A 75 -4.16 0.68 -9.08
N ILE A 76 -5.01 0.17 -9.96
CA ILE A 76 -5.09 -1.26 -10.30
C ILE A 76 -3.76 -1.75 -10.87
N GLY A 77 -3.20 -1.03 -11.84
CA GLY A 77 -1.90 -1.37 -12.42
C GLY A 77 -0.77 -1.33 -11.39
N GLY A 78 -0.84 -0.39 -10.45
CA GLY A 78 0.15 -0.29 -9.38
C GLY A 78 0.07 -1.45 -8.39
N ILE A 79 -1.14 -1.88 -8.03
CA ILE A 79 -1.34 -3.05 -7.16
C ILE A 79 -0.83 -4.32 -7.85
N ILE A 80 -1.15 -4.50 -9.13
CA ILE A 80 -0.75 -5.71 -9.88
C ILE A 80 0.77 -5.76 -10.02
N LEU A 81 1.41 -4.79 -10.68
CA LEU A 81 2.86 -4.87 -10.89
C LEU A 81 3.66 -4.71 -9.59
N GLY A 82 3.20 -3.85 -8.67
CA GLY A 82 3.81 -3.70 -7.36
C GLY A 82 3.79 -5.01 -6.56
N GLY A 83 2.62 -5.65 -6.47
CA GLY A 83 2.45 -6.93 -5.79
C GLY A 83 3.22 -8.07 -6.46
N SER A 84 3.22 -8.14 -7.80
CA SER A 84 3.99 -9.13 -8.55
C SER A 84 5.49 -8.95 -8.33
N ALA A 85 6.01 -7.73 -8.36
CA ALA A 85 7.44 -7.47 -8.12
C ALA A 85 7.85 -7.83 -6.69
N LEU A 86 7.02 -7.51 -5.69
CA LEU A 86 7.23 -7.94 -4.30
C LEU A 86 7.32 -9.46 -4.20
N TYR A 87 6.36 -10.17 -4.77
CA TYR A 87 6.32 -11.63 -4.77
C TYR A 87 7.57 -12.22 -5.42
N ILE A 88 7.92 -11.76 -6.64
CA ILE A 88 9.08 -12.24 -7.40
C ILE A 88 10.37 -11.96 -6.63
N TYR A 89 10.54 -10.76 -6.09
CA TYR A 89 11.74 -10.38 -5.33
C TYR A 89 11.94 -11.28 -4.11
N LEU A 90 10.90 -11.46 -3.30
CA LEU A 90 10.96 -12.31 -2.10
C LEU A 90 11.21 -13.78 -2.46
N TYR A 91 10.57 -14.26 -3.53
CA TYR A 91 10.78 -15.61 -4.05
C TYR A 91 12.24 -15.82 -4.50
N MET A 92 12.82 -14.88 -5.26
CA MET A 92 14.23 -14.92 -5.69
C MET A 92 15.21 -14.88 -4.52
N LYS A 93 14.85 -14.17 -3.43
CA LYS A 93 15.63 -14.12 -2.19
C LYS A 93 15.38 -15.32 -1.27
N LYS A 94 14.63 -16.33 -1.72
CA LYS A 94 14.27 -17.55 -0.98
C LYS A 94 13.64 -17.24 0.38
N GLN A 95 12.84 -16.19 0.43
CA GLN A 95 12.16 -15.76 1.64
C GLN A 95 10.75 -16.33 1.72
N ASP A 96 10.23 -16.42 2.94
CA ASP A 96 8.83 -16.77 3.16
C ASP A 96 7.92 -15.59 2.81
N VAL A 97 7.34 -15.64 1.62
CA VAL A 97 6.51 -14.54 1.09
C VAL A 97 5.35 -14.21 2.02
N LEU A 98 4.66 -15.21 2.56
CA LEU A 98 3.48 -15.00 3.38
C LEU A 98 3.82 -14.31 4.71
N SER A 99 4.97 -14.64 5.29
CA SER A 99 5.51 -13.97 6.48
C SER A 99 5.86 -12.50 6.22
N TRP A 100 6.38 -12.17 5.04
CA TRP A 100 6.65 -10.79 4.64
C TRP A 100 5.35 -10.03 4.31
N MET A 101 4.36 -10.69 3.69
CA MET A 101 3.04 -10.10 3.46
C MET A 101 2.30 -9.82 4.77
N ASP A 102 2.44 -10.66 5.80
CA ASP A 102 1.91 -10.37 7.14
C ASP A 102 2.49 -9.09 7.74
N LEU A 103 3.80 -8.86 7.55
CA LEU A 103 4.47 -7.64 7.98
C LEU A 103 3.96 -6.41 7.19
N GLY A 104 3.80 -6.54 5.88
CA GLY A 104 3.23 -5.49 5.03
C GLY A 104 1.78 -5.15 5.41
N ALA A 105 0.96 -6.17 5.65
CA ALA A 105 -0.44 -6.03 6.08
C ALA A 105 -0.57 -5.32 7.43
N LEU A 106 0.38 -5.52 8.33
CA LEU A 106 0.44 -4.83 9.62
C LEU A 106 0.60 -3.31 9.49
N VAL A 107 1.35 -2.84 8.47
CA VAL A 107 1.63 -1.41 8.28
C VAL A 107 0.74 -0.75 7.22
N ALA A 108 0.10 -1.53 6.35
CA ALA A 108 -0.74 -1.03 5.28
C ALA A 108 -1.83 -0.02 5.72
N PRO A 109 -2.54 -0.22 6.86
CA PRO A 109 -3.54 0.76 7.29
C PRO A 109 -2.94 2.11 7.68
N ILE A 110 -1.69 2.16 8.19
CA ILE A 110 -0.98 3.43 8.41
C ILE A 110 -0.86 4.17 7.08
N GLY A 111 -0.46 3.44 6.03
CA GLY A 111 -0.26 4.00 4.71
C GLY A 111 -1.54 4.59 4.13
N GLN A 112 -2.65 3.88 4.31
CA GLN A 112 -3.98 4.27 3.87
C GLN A 112 -4.48 5.50 4.64
N ALA A 113 -4.39 5.48 5.97
CA ALA A 113 -4.77 6.60 6.84
C ALA A 113 -3.98 7.88 6.52
N LEU A 114 -2.64 7.77 6.39
CA LEU A 114 -1.79 8.90 6.06
C LEU A 114 -2.00 9.41 4.63
N GLY A 115 -2.31 8.51 3.69
CA GLY A 115 -2.65 8.89 2.32
C GLY A 115 -3.89 9.79 2.25
N ARG A 116 -4.85 9.63 3.17
CA ARG A 116 -6.07 10.45 3.23
C ARG A 116 -5.84 11.90 3.62
N TRP A 117 -4.70 12.23 4.24
CA TRP A 117 -4.31 13.63 4.41
C TRP A 117 -4.14 14.36 3.09
N GLY A 118 -3.76 13.66 2.02
CA GLY A 118 -3.74 14.23 0.67
C GLY A 118 -5.12 14.70 0.22
N ASN A 119 -6.17 13.93 0.52
CA ASN A 119 -7.56 14.31 0.25
C ASN A 119 -7.98 15.52 1.10
N VAL A 120 -7.66 15.50 2.39
CA VAL A 120 -7.98 16.59 3.33
C VAL A 120 -7.33 17.91 2.90
N PHE A 121 -6.04 17.92 2.58
CA PHE A 121 -5.36 19.15 2.16
C PHE A 121 -5.85 19.72 0.84
N ASN A 122 -6.40 18.88 -0.04
CA ASN A 122 -6.96 19.31 -1.32
C ASN A 122 -8.48 19.52 -1.24
N ASN A 123 -9.10 19.43 -0.04
CA ASN A 123 -10.55 19.51 0.18
C ASN A 123 -11.37 18.51 -0.66
N GLU A 124 -10.83 17.32 -0.91
CA GLU A 124 -11.48 16.25 -1.66
C GLU A 124 -12.04 15.19 -0.72
N LEU A 125 -13.18 14.57 -1.07
CA LEU A 125 -13.80 13.45 -0.34
C LEU A 125 -14.11 13.75 1.16
N ILE A 126 -14.30 15.01 1.55
CA ILE A 126 -14.70 15.37 2.92
C ILE A 126 -16.24 15.21 3.04
N PRO A 127 -16.78 14.62 4.14
CA PRO A 127 -16.11 14.16 5.36
C PRO A 127 -15.59 12.71 5.31
N LEU A 128 -15.88 11.97 4.23
CA LEU A 128 -15.56 10.56 4.10
C LEU A 128 -14.08 10.22 4.34
N ALA A 129 -13.16 11.08 3.89
CA ALA A 129 -11.72 10.94 4.10
C ALA A 129 -11.37 10.83 5.61
N TYR A 130 -12.08 11.54 6.47
CA TYR A 130 -11.90 11.45 7.93
C TYR A 130 -12.41 10.12 8.48
N TYR A 131 -13.54 9.62 7.98
CA TYR A 131 -14.07 8.31 8.39
C TYR A 131 -13.16 7.16 7.95
N GLU A 132 -12.66 7.20 6.70
CA GLU A 132 -11.67 6.23 6.21
C GLU A 132 -10.42 6.24 7.07
N MET A 133 -9.87 7.42 7.37
CA MET A 133 -8.68 7.56 8.22
C MET A 133 -8.90 7.00 9.64
N ALA A 134 -10.05 7.31 10.26
CA ALA A 134 -10.36 6.81 11.61
C ALA A 134 -10.47 5.28 11.64
N LEU A 135 -11.16 4.69 10.66
CA LEU A 135 -11.33 3.23 10.57
C LEU A 135 -10.02 2.52 10.25
N ASP A 136 -9.17 3.08 9.39
CA ASP A 136 -7.84 2.54 9.09
C ASP A 136 -6.93 2.55 10.34
N TRP A 137 -7.01 3.58 11.19
CA TRP A 137 -6.31 3.62 12.48
C TRP A 137 -6.84 2.55 13.45
N ILE A 138 -8.15 2.34 13.53
CA ILE A 138 -8.76 1.29 14.35
C ILE A 138 -8.28 -0.10 13.88
N LEU A 139 -8.23 -0.32 12.56
CA LEU A 139 -7.71 -1.55 11.97
C LEU A 139 -6.23 -1.75 12.33
N PHE A 140 -5.40 -0.72 12.20
CA PHE A 140 -3.99 -0.77 12.60
C PHE A 140 -3.82 -1.19 14.06
N VAL A 141 -4.51 -0.51 14.99
CA VAL A 141 -4.45 -0.82 16.42
C VAL A 141 -4.88 -2.25 16.69
N THR A 142 -5.95 -2.72 16.03
CA THR A 142 -6.46 -4.08 16.18
C THR A 142 -5.42 -5.11 15.75
N LEU A 143 -4.78 -4.91 14.59
CA LEU A 143 -3.73 -5.80 14.09
C LEU A 143 -2.52 -5.82 15.03
N ILE A 144 -2.09 -4.66 15.55
CA ILE A 144 -0.97 -4.57 16.50
C ILE A 144 -1.27 -5.25 17.84
N LEU A 145 -2.51 -5.14 18.34
CA LEU A 145 -2.92 -5.84 19.56
C LEU A 145 -2.88 -7.36 19.38
N VAL A 146 -3.34 -7.87 18.23
CA VAL A 146 -3.26 -9.31 17.91
C VAL A 146 -1.82 -9.76 17.73
N TYR A 147 -1.01 -8.96 17.02
CA TYR A 147 0.44 -9.16 16.86
C TYR A 147 1.16 -9.31 18.20
N LYS A 148 0.86 -8.43 19.16
CA LYS A 148 1.48 -8.46 20.50
C LYS A 148 1.00 -9.62 21.36
N LYS A 149 -0.28 -10.02 21.25
CA LYS A 149 -0.87 -11.10 22.07
C LYS A 149 -0.42 -12.50 21.67
N ARG A 150 -0.04 -12.72 20.41
CA ARG A 150 0.32 -14.06 19.89
C ARG A 150 1.82 -14.18 19.64
N ALA A 151 2.51 -14.92 20.52
CA ALA A 151 3.93 -15.22 20.40
C ALA A 151 4.25 -16.03 19.13
N SER A 152 3.39 -16.98 18.76
CA SER A 152 3.44 -17.72 17.50
C SER A 152 2.15 -17.50 16.71
N ARG A 153 2.27 -17.13 15.44
CA ARG A 153 1.16 -16.80 14.54
C ARG A 153 1.24 -17.69 13.31
N PRO A 154 0.12 -18.28 12.85
CA PRO A 154 0.12 -18.94 11.56
C PRO A 154 0.41 -17.90 10.46
N LYS A 155 1.21 -18.30 9.49
CA LYS A 155 1.57 -17.45 8.35
C LYS A 155 0.30 -17.07 7.58
N GLY A 156 0.19 -15.80 7.20
CA GLY A 156 -0.98 -15.25 6.51
C GLY A 156 -2.12 -14.81 7.44
N LEU A 157 -1.98 -14.95 8.76
CA LEU A 157 -3.01 -14.50 9.70
C LEU A 157 -3.18 -12.98 9.67
N MET A 158 -2.08 -12.23 9.66
CA MET A 158 -2.17 -10.77 9.69
C MET A 158 -2.68 -10.24 8.35
N LEU A 159 -2.24 -10.85 7.24
CA LEU A 159 -2.73 -10.55 5.91
C LEU A 159 -4.24 -10.82 5.79
N SER A 160 -4.72 -11.98 6.22
CA SER A 160 -6.14 -12.31 6.15
C SER A 160 -7.00 -11.38 7.02
N MET A 161 -6.55 -11.08 8.24
CA MET A 161 -7.22 -10.10 9.11
C MET A 161 -7.26 -8.70 8.50
N TYR A 162 -6.15 -8.26 7.88
CA TYR A 162 -6.10 -6.99 7.17
C TYR A 162 -7.09 -6.96 6.00
N LEU A 163 -7.10 -7.98 5.14
CA LEU A 163 -7.99 -8.05 3.99
C LEU A 163 -9.47 -8.05 4.42
N ALA A 164 -9.81 -8.83 5.45
CA ALA A 164 -11.17 -8.86 6.00
C ALA A 164 -11.56 -7.50 6.61
N GLY A 165 -10.66 -6.90 7.40
CA GLY A 165 -10.88 -5.58 7.99
C GLY A 165 -11.05 -4.49 6.94
N TYR A 166 -10.18 -4.45 5.94
CA TYR A 166 -10.26 -3.51 4.83
C TYR A 166 -11.56 -3.70 4.03
N ALA A 167 -11.95 -4.93 3.70
CA ALA A 167 -13.21 -5.22 3.02
C ALA A 167 -14.43 -4.77 3.83
N LEU A 168 -14.40 -4.95 5.15
CA LEU A 168 -15.44 -4.46 6.05
C LEU A 168 -15.52 -2.93 6.05
N ILE A 169 -14.39 -2.24 6.21
CA ILE A 169 -14.31 -0.77 6.13
C ILE A 169 -14.89 -0.27 4.81
N ARG A 170 -14.51 -0.90 3.70
CA ARG A 170 -15.03 -0.56 2.37
C ARG A 170 -16.53 -0.75 2.27
N THR A 171 -17.06 -1.87 2.77
CA THR A 171 -18.49 -2.17 2.74
C THR A 171 -19.29 -1.17 3.59
N ILE A 172 -18.80 -0.83 4.79
CA ILE A 172 -19.44 0.14 5.69
C ILE A 172 -19.47 1.53 5.08
N LEU A 173 -18.40 1.94 4.42
CA LEU A 173 -18.27 3.29 3.88
C LEU A 173 -18.81 3.47 2.47
N HIS A 174 -19.07 2.37 1.74
CA HIS A 174 -19.61 2.41 0.39
C HIS A 174 -20.91 3.23 0.25
N PRO A 175 -21.89 3.15 1.18
CA PRO A 175 -23.12 3.94 1.08
C PRO A 175 -22.94 5.45 1.26
N PHE A 176 -21.78 5.88 1.78
CA PHE A 176 -21.46 7.29 2.06
C PHE A 176 -20.56 7.92 0.98
N ARG A 177 -20.32 7.20 -0.12
CA ARG A 177 -19.52 7.65 -1.27
C ARG A 177 -20.34 8.32 -2.35
#